data_AF-A0A415IQ02-F1
#
_entry.id   AF-A0A415IQ02-F1
#
_cell.length_a   1.000
_cell.length_b   1.000
_cell.length_c   1.000
_cell.angle_alpha   90.00
_cell.angle_beta   90.00
_cell.angle_gamma   90.00
#
_symmetry.space_group_name_H-M   'P 1'
#
loop_
_entity.id
_entity.type
_entity.pdbx_description
1 polymer ?
#
loop_
_entity_poly.entity_id
_entity_poly.type
_entity_poly.pdbx_seq_one_letter_code
_entity_poly.pdbx_strand_id
1 'polypeptide(L)' 'MKKSELALLYFPDSAVAVATNRLMRWVHDCPPLMEELEAVGYHRSQKLLTSRQVSLIIRHLGDP' A
#
# COMPACT_ATOMS: atom_id res chain seq x y z
N MET A 1 -5.64 -9.10 0.21
CA MET A 1 -6.36 -7.81 0.28
C MET A 1 -6.11 -7.01 -0.99
N LYS A 2 -7.08 -6.30 -1.55
CA LYS A 2 -6.86 -5.41 -2.72
C LYS A 2 -6.19 -4.11 -2.27
N LYS A 3 -5.39 -3.51 -3.16
CA LYS A 3 -4.79 -2.18 -2.92
C LYS A 3 -5.84 -1.12 -2.62
N SER A 4 -6.98 -1.19 -3.31
CA SER A 4 -8.12 -0.30 -3.12
C SER A 4 -8.77 -0.42 -1.75
N GLU A 5 -8.85 -1.63 -1.19
CA GLU A 5 -9.42 -1.87 0.13
C GLU A 5 -8.53 -1.26 1.20
N LEU A 6 -7.22 -1.53 1.13
CA LEU A 6 -6.26 -0.92 2.05
C LEU A 6 -6.26 0.61 1.92
N ALA A 7 -6.31 1.13 0.70
CA ALA A 7 -6.32 2.57 0.47
C ALA A 7 -7.55 3.28 1.04
N LEU A 8 -8.73 2.64 0.99
CA LEU A 8 -9.95 3.19 1.59
C LEU A 8 -9.91 3.18 3.12
N LEU A 9 -9.12 2.31 3.75
CA LEU A 9 -8.90 2.38 5.19
C LEU A 9 -8.15 3.68 5.56
N TYR A 10 -7.06 3.98 4.85
CA TYR A 10 -6.30 5.23 5.07
C TYR A 10 -7.06 6.50 4.64
N PHE A 11 -7.91 6.40 3.62
CA PHE A 11 -8.58 7.55 3.01
C PHE A 11 -10.07 7.28 2.81
N PRO A 12 -10.87 7.18 3.88
CA PRO A 12 -12.28 6.76 3.82
C PRO A 12 -13.17 7.72 3.03
N ASP A 13 -12.85 9.02 3.06
CA ASP A 13 -13.63 10.06 2.35
C ASP A 13 -13.24 10.21 0.87
N SER A 14 -12.27 9.44 0.39
CA SER A 14 -11.77 9.55 -0.98
C SER A 14 -12.43 8.52 -1.90
N ALA A 15 -12.66 8.91 -3.16
CA ALA A 15 -13.02 7.95 -4.19
C ALA A 15 -11.91 6.89 -4.35
N VAL A 16 -12.29 5.64 -4.65
CA VAL A 16 -11.37 4.48 -4.70
C VAL A 16 -10.09 4.75 -5.51
N ALA A 17 -10.23 5.37 -6.68
CA ALA A 17 -9.09 5.69 -7.54
C ALA A 17 -8.14 6.72 -6.90
N VAL A 18 -8.71 7.75 -6.25
CA VAL A 18 -7.95 8.80 -5.55
C VAL A 18 -7.23 8.21 -4.35
N ALA A 19 -7.94 7.45 -3.51
CA ALA A 19 -7.37 6.76 -2.36
C ALA A 19 -6.20 5.87 -2.77
N THR A 20 -6.39 5.03 -3.79
CA THR A 20 -5.36 4.10 -4.28
C THR A 20 -4.14 4.85 -4.80
N ASN A 21 -4.33 5.88 -5.62
CA ASN A 21 -3.23 6.69 -6.14
C ASN A 21 -2.46 7.40 -5.02
N ARG A 22 -3.16 7.87 -3.99
CA ARG A 22 -2.54 8.53 -2.84
C ARG A 22 -1.73 7.56 -2.00
N LEU A 23 -2.30 6.39 -1.67
CA LEU A 23 -1.59 5.33 -0.95
C LEU A 23 -0.35 4.89 -1.73
N MET A 24 -0.50 4.63 -3.04
CA MET A 24 0.63 4.20 -3.86
C MET A 24 1.72 5.26 -3.96
N ARG A 25 1.36 6.55 -3.99
CA ARG A 25 2.32 7.65 -3.90
C ARG A 25 3.10 7.60 -2.58
N TRP A 26 2.44 7.44 -1.44
CA TRP A 26 3.13 7.28 -0.15
C TRP A 26 4.06 6.07 -0.10
N VAL A 27 3.64 4.94 -0.67
CA VAL A 27 4.48 3.75 -0.78
C VAL A 27 5.71 4.01 -1.64
N HIS A 28 5.56 4.70 -2.78
CA HIS A 28 6.66 5.00 -3.69
C HIS A 28 7.60 6.11 -3.18
N ASP A 29 7.08 7.04 -2.39
CA ASP A 29 7.85 8.13 -1.77
C ASP A 29 8.60 7.66 -0.51
N CYS A 30 8.43 6.39 -0.10
CA CYS A 30 9.15 5.75 1.00
C CYS A 30 10.10 4.65 0.47
N PRO A 31 11.35 4.98 0.08
CA PRO A 31 12.33 4.00 -0.39
C PRO A 31 12.53 2.77 0.50
N PRO A 32 12.68 2.88 1.84
CA PRO A 32 12.90 1.69 2.68
C PRO A 32 11.71 0.74 2.69
N LEU A 33 10.47 1.27 2.64
CA LEU A 33 9.28 0.43 2.49
C LEU A 33 9.28 -0.28 1.14
N MET A 34 9.65 0.42 0.07
CA MET A 34 9.65 -0.15 -1.27
C MET A 34 10.70 -1.26 -1.41
N GLU A 35 11.90 -1.09 -0.87
CA GLU A 35 12.94 -2.13 -0.83
C GLU A 35 12.47 -3.38 -0.09
N GLU A 36 11.86 -3.23 1.09
CA GLU A 36 11.31 -4.36 1.85
C GLU A 36 10.16 -5.05 1.13
N LEU A 37 9.30 -4.28 0.46
CA LEU A 37 8.22 -4.81 -0.37
C LEU A 37 8.78 -5.64 -1.52
N GLU A 38 9.79 -5.14 -2.24
CA GLU A 38 10.45 -5.86 -3.33
C GLU A 38 11.13 -7.14 -2.83
N ALA A 39 11.80 -7.09 -1.67
CA ALA A 39 12.43 -8.25 -1.05
C ALA A 39 11.42 -9.36 -0.69
N VAL A 40 10.16 -9.03 -0.40
CA VAL A 40 9.08 -10.00 -0.17
C VAL A 40 8.27 -10.32 -1.44
N GLY A 41 8.76 -9.95 -2.62
CA GLY A 41 8.15 -10.28 -3.91
C GLY A 41 6.99 -9.37 -4.31
N TYR A 42 6.98 -8.10 -3.87
CA TYR A 42 6.02 -7.13 -4.37
C TYR A 42 6.26 -6.81 -5.84
N HIS A 43 5.19 -6.81 -6.64
CA HIS A 43 5.21 -6.34 -8.02
C HIS A 43 4.19 -5.23 -8.24
N ARG A 44 4.53 -4.19 -9.02
CA ARG A 44 3.63 -3.05 -9.26
C ARG A 44 2.31 -3.46 -9.92
N SER A 45 2.35 -4.44 -10.82
CA SER A 45 1.17 -4.98 -11.52
C SER A 45 0.31 -5.92 -10.66
N GLN A 46 0.74 -6.28 -9.45
CA GLN A 46 -0.02 -7.19 -8.60
C GLN A 46 -1.35 -6.55 -8.18
N LYS A 47 -2.44 -7.31 -8.32
CA LYS A 47 -3.79 -6.86 -7.97
C LYS A 47 -4.09 -7.01 -6.47
N LEU A 48 -3.45 -7.98 -5.83
CA LEU A 48 -3.66 -8.32 -4.42
C LEU A 48 -2.34 -8.17 -3.67
N LEU A 49 -2.43 -7.64 -2.46
CA LEU A 49 -1.34 -7.63 -1.49
C LEU A 49 -1.43 -8.87 -0.61
N THR A 50 -0.27 -9.46 -0.32
CA THR A 50 -0.12 -10.52 0.68
C THR A 50 -0.21 -9.94 2.09
N SER A 51 -0.52 -10.75 3.10
CA SER A 51 -0.59 -10.29 4.50
C SER A 51 0.72 -9.67 4.97
N ARG A 52 1.86 -10.20 4.50
CA ARG A 52 3.18 -9.65 4.81
C ARG A 52 3.39 -8.27 4.18
N GLN A 53 3.00 -8.08 2.91
CA GLN A 53 3.08 -6.77 2.26
C GLN A 53 2.17 -5.73 2.92
N VAL A 54 0.95 -6.11 3.33
CA VAL A 54 0.04 -5.21 4.07
C VAL A 54 0.66 -4.80 5.41
N SER A 55 1.23 -5.76 6.15
CA SER A 55 1.89 -5.48 7.42
C SER A 55 3.09 -4.55 7.27
N LEU A 56 3.88 -4.68 6.19
CA LEU A 56 4.97 -3.74 5.89
C LEU A 56 4.44 -2.33 5.65
N ILE A 57 3.38 -2.18 4.85
CA ILE A 57 2.76 -0.88 4.57
C ILE A 57 2.26 -0.23 5.87
N ILE A 58 1.53 -0.97 6.71
CA ILE A 58 1.04 -0.46 8.01
C ILE A 58 2.19 -0.10 8.95
N ARG A 59 3.24 -0.91 9.01
CA ARG A 59 4.39 -0.62 9.87
C ARG A 59 5.12 0.67 9.49
N HIS A 60 5.22 0.96 8.19
CA HIS A 60 5.93 2.14 7.68
C HIS A 60 5.05 3.40 7.58
N LEU A 61 3.76 3.26 7.25
CA LEU A 61 2.84 4.38 7.05
C LEU A 61 1.93 4.67 8.27
N GLY A 62 1.83 3.74 9.23
CA GLY A 62 0.95 3.84 10.39
C GLY A 62 -0.31 2.96 10.29
N ASP A 63 -1.06 2.86 11.39
CA ASP A 63 -2.37 2.20 11.37
C ASP A 63 -3.39 3.10 10.65
N PRO A 64 -4.12 2.61 9.64
CA PRO A 64 -5.11 3.37 8.88
C PRO A 64 -6.37 3.77 9.67
#